data_AF-A0A924LUZ6-F1
#
_entry.id   AF-A0A924LUZ6-F1
#
_cell.length_a   1.000
_cell.length_b   1.000
_cell.length_c   1.000
_cell.angle_alpha   90.00
_cell.angle_beta   90.00
_cell.angle_gamma   90.00
#
_symmetry.space_group_name_H-M   'P 1'
#
loop_
_entity.id
_entity.type
_entity.pdbx_description
1 polymer ?
#
loop_
_entity_poly.entity_id
_entity_poly.type
_entity_poly.pdbx_seq_one_letter_code
_entity_poly.pdbx_strand_id
1 'polypeptide(L)'
;NKKEVANYFKSDLDKNNLETENLKAEISKKEKEVNTYYETYIAEAEGTAGTKKLGKGPVFKEKIAKHDLAQKELDSLSKTNLAKIAEKEAKTKILQSDLDKKVTENQPIIDGFDGLMARINALNKLPALPSLFIMLLFLAIETSPIIAKLLSPKGEYDLKLEDTETALKSVLEQDRYQRKLLVQTSAAMHDKIYQDIANDKKMLDLQRANAFELLEMQSINFVLKQKTTMQ
;
A
#
# COMPACT_ATOMS: atom_id res chain seq x y z
N ASN A 1 -18.76 -5.76 14.89
CA ASN A 1 -18.70 -7.14 15.44
C ASN A 1 -17.52 -7.43 16.37
N LYS A 2 -16.26 -7.56 15.92
CA LYS A 2 -15.14 -7.95 16.83
C LYS A 2 -14.96 -7.01 18.04
N LYS A 3 -15.10 -5.70 17.82
CA LYS A 3 -15.10 -4.67 18.88
C LYS A 3 -16.34 -4.74 19.78
N GLU A 4 -17.49 -5.14 19.25
CA GLU A 4 -18.75 -5.20 20.02
C GLU A 4 -18.78 -6.42 20.94
N VAL A 5 -18.35 -7.59 20.45
CA VAL A 5 -18.18 -8.79 21.28
C VAL A 5 -17.14 -8.54 22.37
N ALA A 6 -15.99 -7.95 22.04
CA ALA A 6 -14.99 -7.61 23.04
C ALA A 6 -15.50 -6.60 24.09
N ASN A 7 -16.27 -5.58 23.67
CA ASN A 7 -16.82 -4.59 24.58
C ASN A 7 -17.90 -5.15 25.52
N TYR A 8 -18.70 -6.12 25.05
CA TYR A 8 -19.76 -6.74 25.85
C TYR A 8 -19.19 -7.45 27.10
N PHE A 9 -18.16 -8.27 26.93
CA PHE A 9 -17.54 -9.00 28.05
C PHE A 9 -16.57 -8.14 28.87
N LYS A 10 -15.93 -7.14 28.25
CA LYS A 10 -14.95 -6.28 28.94
C LYS A 10 -15.58 -5.49 30.09
N SER A 11 -16.80 -4.98 29.92
CA SER A 11 -17.49 -4.25 30.98
C SER A 11 -17.71 -5.10 32.24
N ASP A 12 -18.13 -6.35 32.07
CA ASP A 12 -18.40 -7.26 33.19
C ASP A 12 -17.13 -7.79 33.85
N LEU A 13 -16.08 -8.05 33.05
CA LEU A 13 -14.75 -8.42 33.56
C LEU A 13 -14.13 -7.28 34.38
N ASP A 14 -14.14 -6.04 33.85
CA ASP A 14 -13.60 -4.87 34.53
C ASP A 14 -14.36 -4.60 35.83
N LYS A 15 -15.70 -4.75 35.83
CA LYS A 15 -16.53 -4.61 37.02
C LYS A 15 -16.20 -5.66 38.09
N ASN A 16 -16.11 -6.95 37.73
CA ASN A 16 -15.78 -8.02 38.67
C ASN A 16 -14.38 -7.85 39.27
N ASN A 17 -13.41 -7.41 38.46
CA ASN A 17 -12.06 -7.12 38.92
C ASN A 17 -12.03 -5.94 39.90
N LEU A 18 -12.73 -4.85 39.59
CA LEU A 18 -12.81 -3.67 40.46
C LEU A 18 -13.50 -3.99 41.80
N GLU A 19 -14.59 -4.75 41.77
CA GLU A 19 -15.28 -5.19 42.99
C GLU A 19 -14.39 -6.14 43.83
N THR A 20 -13.59 -6.99 43.20
CA THR A 20 -12.62 -7.86 43.87
C THR A 20 -11.53 -7.05 44.57
N GLU A 21 -10.98 -6.02 43.91
CA GLU A 21 -9.98 -5.13 44.49
C GLU A 21 -10.55 -4.31 45.67
N ASN A 22 -11.80 -3.87 45.57
CA ASN A 22 -12.48 -3.19 46.69
C ASN A 22 -12.64 -4.11 47.91
N LEU A 23 -13.05 -5.37 47.70
CA LEU A 23 -13.20 -6.36 48.79
C LEU A 23 -11.86 -6.66 49.47
N LYS A 24 -10.75 -6.73 48.71
CA LYS A 24 -9.39 -6.87 49.26
C LYS A 24 -8.97 -5.62 50.03
N ALA A 25 -9.29 -4.43 49.53
CA ALA A 25 -8.99 -3.17 50.22
C ALA A 25 -9.73 -3.04 51.55
N GLU A 26 -10.99 -3.50 51.64
CA GLU A 26 -11.74 -3.56 52.89
C GLU A 26 -11.07 -4.44 53.94
N ILE A 27 -10.60 -5.64 53.54
CA ILE A 27 -9.85 -6.54 54.43
C ILE A 27 -8.56 -5.85 54.90
N SER A 28 -7.77 -5.30 53.98
CA SER A 28 -6.50 -4.64 54.31
C SER A 28 -6.69 -3.43 55.23
N LYS A 29 -7.78 -2.67 55.06
CA LYS A 29 -8.12 -1.56 55.94
C LYS A 29 -8.43 -2.04 57.36
N LYS A 30 -9.23 -3.11 57.48
CA LYS A 30 -9.59 -3.69 58.79
C LYS A 30 -8.38 -4.33 59.47
N GLU A 31 -7.51 -4.96 58.70
CA GLU A 31 -6.24 -5.52 59.18
C GLU A 31 -5.32 -4.42 59.75
N LYS A 32 -5.20 -3.28 59.06
CA LYS A 32 -4.47 -2.11 59.58
C LYS A 32 -5.08 -1.56 60.87
N GLU A 33 -6.40 -1.54 60.99
CA GLU A 33 -7.08 -1.12 62.21
C GLU A 33 -6.76 -2.06 63.39
N VAL A 34 -6.81 -3.37 63.17
CA VAL A 34 -6.43 -4.39 64.17
C VAL A 34 -4.97 -4.24 64.58
N ASN A 35 -4.05 -4.08 63.63
CA ASN A 35 -2.63 -3.86 63.90
C ASN A 35 -2.39 -2.58 64.70
N THR A 36 -3.14 -1.52 64.41
CA THR A 36 -3.08 -0.27 65.20
C THR A 36 -3.53 -0.52 66.64
N TYR A 37 -4.62 -1.25 66.85
CA TYR A 37 -5.04 -1.61 68.21
C TYR A 37 -4.01 -2.47 68.93
N TYR A 38 -3.37 -3.40 68.23
CA TYR A 38 -2.27 -4.20 68.75
C TYR A 38 -1.13 -3.33 69.28
N GLU A 39 -0.62 -2.42 68.44
CA GLU A 39 0.44 -1.47 68.81
C GLU A 39 0.05 -0.62 70.04
N THR A 40 -1.19 -0.15 70.10
CA THR A 40 -1.64 0.74 71.20
C THR A 40 -1.74 0.07 72.57
N TYR A 41 -2.03 -1.24 72.62
CA TYR A 41 -2.10 -1.97 73.89
C TYR A 41 -0.72 -2.47 74.32
N ILE A 42 0.14 -2.86 73.37
CA ILE A 42 1.55 -3.22 73.64
C ILE A 42 2.30 -2.01 74.20
N ALA A 43 2.16 -0.83 73.58
CA ALA A 43 2.77 0.40 74.06
C ALA A 43 2.33 0.80 75.49
N GLU A 44 1.09 0.47 75.87
CA GLU A 44 0.60 0.66 77.24
C GLU A 44 1.27 -0.31 78.22
N ALA A 45 1.41 -1.60 77.85
CA ALA A 45 2.10 -2.58 78.68
C ALA A 45 3.58 -2.28 78.88
N GLU A 46 4.24 -1.77 77.83
CA GLU A 46 5.67 -1.42 77.84
C GLU A 46 5.94 -0.03 78.45
N GLY A 47 4.90 0.72 78.83
CA GLY A 47 5.05 2.05 79.43
C GLY A 47 5.62 3.10 78.48
N THR A 48 5.48 2.90 77.16
CA THR A 48 5.93 3.86 76.13
C THR A 48 4.83 4.87 75.79
N ALA A 49 3.59 4.62 76.21
CA ALA A 49 2.44 5.53 76.07
C ALA A 49 1.77 5.84 77.42
N GLY A 50 1.07 6.98 77.52
CA GLY A 50 0.29 7.35 78.72
C GLY A 50 1.14 7.79 79.93
N THR A 51 0.92 7.17 81.10
CA THR A 51 1.57 7.53 82.38
C THR A 51 3.07 7.15 82.45
N LYS A 52 3.60 6.48 81.42
CA LYS A 52 4.96 5.94 81.32
C LYS A 52 5.35 4.96 82.43
N LYS A 53 4.37 4.40 83.13
CA LYS A 53 4.57 3.37 84.15
C LYS A 53 4.29 2.01 83.53
N LEU A 54 5.23 1.08 83.70
CA LEU A 54 5.08 -0.30 83.26
C LEU A 54 3.93 -0.97 84.04
N GLY A 55 2.95 -1.58 83.36
CA GLY A 55 1.91 -2.35 84.06
C GLY A 55 0.63 -2.64 83.30
N LYS A 56 0.02 -3.80 83.60
CA LYS A 56 -1.24 -4.28 83.00
C LYS A 56 -2.46 -3.79 83.81
N GLY A 57 -2.75 -2.49 83.73
CA GLY A 57 -3.87 -1.85 84.44
C GLY A 57 -5.26 -2.06 83.81
N PRO A 58 -6.32 -1.43 84.35
CA PRO A 58 -7.69 -1.51 83.79
C PRO A 58 -7.78 -1.04 82.33
N VAL A 59 -7.08 0.05 81.98
CA VAL A 59 -7.02 0.60 80.61
C VAL A 59 -6.40 -0.41 79.63
N PHE A 60 -5.40 -1.18 80.05
CA PHE A 60 -4.79 -2.23 79.24
C PHE A 60 -5.81 -3.35 78.95
N LYS A 61 -6.62 -3.75 79.93
CA LYS A 61 -7.70 -4.75 79.73
C LYS A 61 -8.74 -4.25 78.72
N GLU A 62 -9.14 -2.98 78.79
CA GLU A 62 -10.08 -2.40 77.83
C GLU A 62 -9.50 -2.35 76.41
N LYS A 63 -8.22 -2.00 76.25
CA LYS A 63 -7.54 -1.98 74.93
C LYS A 63 -7.41 -3.37 74.32
N ILE A 64 -7.10 -4.39 75.13
CA ILE A 64 -7.13 -5.80 74.67
C ILE A 64 -8.53 -6.19 74.25
N ALA A 65 -9.56 -5.90 75.04
CA ALA A 65 -10.93 -6.25 74.69
C ALA A 65 -11.37 -5.60 73.36
N LYS A 66 -10.91 -4.37 73.07
CA LYS A 66 -11.13 -3.71 71.77
C LYS A 66 -10.38 -4.40 70.63
N HIS A 67 -9.12 -4.76 70.84
CA HIS A 67 -8.34 -5.54 69.86
C HIS A 67 -9.02 -6.88 69.56
N ASP A 68 -9.40 -7.64 70.59
CA ASP A 68 -10.01 -8.97 70.44
C ASP A 68 -11.37 -8.89 69.73
N LEU A 69 -12.14 -7.83 69.97
CA LEU A 69 -13.36 -7.55 69.23
C LEU A 69 -13.06 -7.26 67.76
N ALA A 70 -12.11 -6.36 67.48
CA ALA A 70 -11.71 -5.99 66.13
C ALA A 70 -11.11 -7.18 65.34
N GLN A 71 -10.39 -8.08 66.01
CA GLN A 71 -9.87 -9.32 65.43
C GLN A 71 -11.01 -10.25 65.01
N LYS A 72 -12.03 -10.44 65.88
CA LYS A 72 -13.21 -11.25 65.51
C LYS A 72 -13.98 -10.64 64.34
N GLU A 73 -14.10 -9.32 64.29
CA GLU A 73 -14.69 -8.61 63.16
C GLU A 73 -13.87 -8.82 61.88
N LEU A 74 -12.53 -8.75 61.96
CA LEU A 74 -11.63 -9.02 60.84
C LEU A 74 -11.78 -10.47 60.33
N ASP A 75 -11.84 -11.45 61.23
CA ASP A 75 -11.99 -12.86 60.85
C ASP A 75 -13.32 -13.09 60.11
N SER A 76 -14.40 -12.50 60.62
CA SER A 76 -15.74 -12.57 60.00
C SER A 76 -15.78 -11.86 58.64
N LEU A 77 -15.21 -10.64 58.57
CA LEU A 77 -15.11 -9.86 57.34
C LEU A 77 -14.27 -10.59 56.29
N SER A 78 -13.11 -11.11 56.68
CA SER A 78 -12.21 -11.85 55.80
C SER A 78 -12.88 -13.10 55.26
N LYS A 79 -13.55 -13.89 56.12
CA LYS A 79 -14.29 -15.08 55.67
C LYS A 79 -15.37 -14.73 54.64
N THR A 80 -16.12 -13.67 54.89
CA THR A 80 -17.21 -13.21 54.00
C THR A 80 -16.66 -12.68 52.67
N ASN A 81 -15.65 -11.81 52.72
CA ASN A 81 -15.08 -11.17 51.55
C ASN A 81 -14.27 -12.17 50.70
N LEU A 82 -13.52 -13.09 51.31
CA LEU A 82 -12.83 -14.16 50.58
C LEU A 82 -13.79 -15.08 49.84
N ALA A 83 -14.95 -15.40 50.43
CA ALA A 83 -15.99 -16.18 49.74
C ALA A 83 -16.54 -15.43 48.52
N LYS A 84 -16.82 -14.13 48.66
CA LYS A 84 -17.28 -13.27 47.54
C LYS A 84 -16.21 -13.12 46.46
N ILE A 85 -14.94 -12.98 46.83
CA ILE A 85 -13.80 -12.91 45.91
C ILE A 85 -13.72 -14.21 45.11
N ALA A 86 -13.76 -15.37 45.77
CA ALA A 86 -13.72 -16.66 45.09
C ALA A 86 -14.87 -16.85 44.09
N GLU A 87 -16.10 -16.41 44.45
CA GLU A 87 -17.24 -16.43 43.54
C GLU A 87 -17.02 -15.52 42.30
N LYS A 88 -16.49 -14.32 42.51
CA LYS A 88 -16.21 -13.37 41.42
C LYS A 88 -15.09 -13.86 40.51
N GLU A 89 -14.01 -14.40 41.06
CA GLU A 89 -12.90 -14.97 40.29
C GLU A 89 -13.38 -16.17 39.44
N ALA A 90 -14.26 -17.01 39.98
CA ALA A 90 -14.88 -18.09 39.22
C ALA A 90 -15.72 -17.56 38.04
N LYS A 91 -16.54 -16.51 38.27
CA LYS A 91 -17.32 -15.86 37.20
C LYS A 91 -16.44 -15.22 36.14
N THR A 92 -15.36 -14.52 36.54
CA THR A 92 -14.37 -13.93 35.63
C THR A 92 -13.75 -15.01 34.74
N LYS A 93 -13.39 -16.17 35.30
CA LYS A 93 -12.85 -17.29 34.53
C LYS A 93 -13.84 -17.85 33.51
N ILE A 94 -15.11 -17.95 33.87
CA ILE A 94 -16.19 -18.38 32.95
C ILE A 94 -16.34 -17.37 31.82
N LEU A 95 -16.48 -16.08 32.15
CA LEU A 95 -16.62 -15.00 31.16
C LEU A 95 -15.44 -14.94 30.20
N GLN A 96 -14.22 -15.15 30.70
CA GLN A 96 -13.03 -15.20 29.85
C GLN A 96 -13.07 -16.41 28.90
N SER A 97 -13.46 -17.58 29.39
CA SER A 97 -13.62 -18.76 28.53
C SER A 97 -14.70 -18.58 27.47
N ASP A 98 -15.80 -17.90 27.80
CA ASP A 98 -16.90 -17.65 26.87
C ASP A 98 -16.52 -16.60 25.82
N LEU A 99 -15.77 -15.56 26.22
CA LEU A 99 -15.14 -14.63 25.28
C LEU A 99 -14.25 -15.39 24.29
N ASP A 100 -13.33 -16.23 24.77
CA ASP A 100 -12.37 -16.96 23.94
C ASP A 100 -13.10 -17.90 22.97
N LYS A 101 -14.14 -18.60 23.44
CA LYS A 101 -15.02 -19.41 22.59
C LYS A 101 -15.71 -18.55 21.54
N LYS A 102 -16.32 -17.42 21.91
CA LYS A 102 -17.03 -16.54 20.98
C LYS A 102 -16.10 -15.91 19.95
N VAL A 103 -14.88 -15.56 20.34
CA VAL A 103 -13.86 -15.08 19.39
C VAL A 103 -13.50 -16.19 18.42
N THR A 104 -13.27 -17.42 18.90
CA THR A 104 -12.93 -18.58 18.07
C THR A 104 -14.06 -18.97 17.12
N GLU A 105 -15.30 -19.02 17.59
CA GLU A 105 -16.50 -19.29 16.78
C GLU A 105 -16.69 -18.24 15.68
N ASN A 106 -16.41 -16.98 15.99
CA ASN A 106 -16.56 -15.89 15.03
C ASN A 106 -15.33 -15.69 14.15
N GLN A 107 -14.18 -16.29 14.45
CA GLN A 107 -12.95 -16.10 13.68
C GLN A 107 -13.12 -16.51 12.19
N PRO A 108 -13.73 -17.66 11.85
CA PRO A 108 -14.03 -18.01 10.46
C PRO A 108 -15.01 -17.06 9.76
N ILE A 109 -15.96 -16.50 10.52
CA ILE A 109 -16.94 -15.51 10.01
C ILE A 109 -16.24 -14.18 9.75
N ILE A 110 -15.31 -13.78 10.61
CA ILE A 110 -14.51 -12.55 10.52
C ILE A 110 -13.53 -12.64 9.35
N ASP A 111 -12.86 -13.77 9.19
CA ASP A 111 -11.94 -14.02 8.08
C ASP A 111 -12.71 -14.13 6.74
N GLY A 112 -13.99 -14.51 6.80
CA GLY A 112 -14.95 -14.44 5.70
C GLY A 112 -15.63 -13.07 5.50
N PHE A 113 -15.35 -12.07 6.35
CA PHE A 113 -15.97 -10.73 6.29
C PHE A 113 -15.10 -9.67 5.60
N ASP A 114 -13.97 -10.06 5.00
CA ASP A 114 -13.34 -9.26 3.97
C ASP A 114 -14.06 -9.57 2.65
N GLY A 115 -14.93 -8.66 2.22
CA GLY A 115 -15.79 -8.85 1.06
C GLY A 115 -15.02 -9.27 -0.20
N LEU A 116 -13.74 -8.92 -0.32
CA LEU A 116 -12.89 -9.40 -1.40
C LEU A 116 -12.49 -10.86 -1.22
N MET A 117 -12.00 -11.27 -0.05
CA MET A 117 -11.59 -12.64 0.22
C MET A 117 -12.77 -13.62 0.19
N ALA A 118 -13.95 -13.16 0.64
CA ALA A 118 -15.21 -13.89 0.51
C ALA A 118 -15.60 -14.09 -0.98
N ARG A 119 -15.44 -13.05 -1.81
CA ARG A 119 -15.67 -13.14 -3.26
C ARG A 119 -14.67 -14.08 -3.95
N ILE A 120 -13.39 -14.03 -3.58
CA ILE A 120 -12.33 -14.90 -4.13
C ILE A 120 -12.57 -16.37 -3.73
N ASN A 121 -12.88 -16.64 -2.46
CA ASN A 121 -13.19 -17.99 -2.01
C ASN A 121 -14.51 -18.52 -2.60
N ALA A 122 -15.50 -17.67 -2.81
CA ALA A 122 -16.74 -18.04 -3.50
C ALA A 122 -16.49 -18.36 -4.98
N LEU A 123 -15.64 -17.60 -5.67
CA LEU A 123 -15.19 -17.89 -7.03
C LEU A 123 -14.50 -19.26 -7.12
N ASN A 124 -13.67 -19.62 -6.15
CA ASN A 124 -13.02 -20.95 -6.07
C ASN A 124 -13.97 -22.10 -5.69
N LYS A 125 -15.18 -21.81 -5.19
CA LYS A 125 -16.20 -22.80 -4.82
C LYS A 125 -17.29 -22.99 -5.88
N LEU A 126 -17.40 -22.09 -6.85
CA LEU A 126 -18.32 -22.24 -7.96
C LEU A 126 -17.77 -23.29 -8.95
N PRO A 127 -18.62 -24.13 -9.57
CA PRO A 127 -18.16 -24.98 -10.65
C PRO A 127 -17.52 -24.09 -11.74
N ALA A 128 -16.43 -24.55 -12.34
CA ALA A 128 -15.64 -23.72 -13.25
C ALA A 128 -16.47 -23.20 -14.44
N LEU A 129 -17.45 -23.99 -14.91
CA LEU A 129 -18.30 -23.63 -16.05
C LEU A 129 -19.22 -22.42 -15.76
N PRO A 130 -20.06 -22.41 -14.70
CA PRO A 130 -20.87 -21.24 -14.38
C PRO A 130 -20.07 -19.99 -14.01
N SER A 131 -18.92 -20.13 -13.33
CA SER A 131 -18.06 -18.99 -12.99
C SER A 131 -17.44 -18.35 -14.23
N LEU A 132 -16.90 -19.17 -15.14
CA LEU A 132 -16.39 -18.69 -16.43
C LEU A 132 -17.50 -18.03 -17.25
N PHE A 133 -18.71 -18.58 -17.24
CA PHE A 133 -19.85 -18.02 -17.95
C PHE A 133 -20.25 -16.64 -17.42
N ILE A 134 -20.30 -16.45 -16.10
CA ILE A 134 -20.59 -15.14 -15.49
C ILE A 134 -19.48 -14.12 -15.80
N MET A 135 -18.21 -14.54 -15.78
CA MET A 135 -17.09 -13.69 -16.18
C MET A 135 -17.20 -13.25 -17.65
N LEU A 136 -17.49 -14.20 -18.55
CA LEU A 136 -17.69 -13.90 -19.97
C LEU A 136 -18.91 -13.00 -20.21
N LEU A 137 -19.96 -13.15 -19.41
CA LEU A 137 -21.13 -12.27 -19.46
C LEU A 137 -20.75 -10.83 -19.11
N PHE A 138 -19.98 -10.61 -18.03
CA PHE A 138 -19.51 -9.27 -17.68
C PHE A 138 -18.56 -8.70 -18.72
N LEU A 139 -17.64 -9.51 -19.23
CA LEU A 139 -16.75 -9.10 -20.32
C LEU A 139 -17.54 -8.68 -21.57
N ALA A 140 -18.57 -9.45 -21.93
CA ALA A 140 -19.43 -9.16 -23.07
C ALA A 140 -20.22 -7.85 -22.87
N ILE A 141 -20.75 -7.60 -21.67
CA ILE A 141 -21.51 -6.36 -21.38
C ILE A 141 -20.59 -5.14 -21.43
N GLU A 142 -19.40 -5.21 -20.82
CA GLU A 142 -18.43 -4.10 -20.78
C GLU A 142 -17.83 -3.81 -22.16
N THR A 143 -17.58 -4.83 -22.98
CA THR A 143 -17.01 -4.66 -24.33
C THR A 143 -18.06 -4.45 -25.43
N SER A 144 -19.34 -4.69 -25.14
CA SER A 144 -20.46 -4.50 -26.08
C SER A 144 -20.47 -3.10 -26.73
N PRO A 145 -20.28 -1.98 -26.01
CA PRO A 145 -20.24 -0.66 -26.64
C PRO A 145 -19.12 -0.50 -27.67
N ILE A 146 -17.94 -1.11 -27.43
CA ILE A 146 -16.81 -1.07 -28.37
C ILE A 146 -17.16 -1.87 -29.63
N ILE A 147 -17.67 -3.09 -29.45
CA ILE A 147 -18.09 -3.96 -30.55
C ILE A 147 -19.22 -3.30 -31.36
N ALA A 148 -20.20 -2.70 -30.68
CA ALA A 148 -21.28 -1.97 -31.31
C ALA A 148 -20.77 -0.77 -32.12
N LYS A 149 -19.79 -0.02 -31.61
CA LYS A 149 -19.18 1.09 -32.34
C LYS A 149 -18.39 0.61 -33.57
N LEU A 150 -17.69 -0.52 -33.47
CA LEU A 150 -16.95 -1.11 -34.60
C LEU A 150 -17.88 -1.66 -35.70
N LEU A 151 -19.03 -2.22 -35.33
CA LEU A 151 -20.01 -2.75 -36.29
C LEU A 151 -20.99 -1.70 -36.82
N SER A 152 -21.11 -0.56 -36.13
CA SER A 152 -22.00 0.52 -36.57
C SER A 152 -21.54 1.12 -37.90
N PRO A 153 -22.47 1.45 -38.81
CA PRO A 153 -22.12 2.14 -40.05
C PRO A 153 -21.45 3.49 -39.74
N LYS A 154 -20.56 3.92 -40.64
CA LYS A 154 -19.85 5.21 -40.53
C LYS A 154 -20.86 6.35 -40.33
N GLY A 155 -20.66 7.13 -39.27
CA GLY A 155 -21.46 8.32 -39.00
C GLY A 155 -20.95 9.55 -39.74
N GLU A 156 -21.68 10.66 -39.63
CA GLU A 156 -21.29 11.95 -40.23
C GLU A 156 -19.88 12.41 -39.78
N TYR A 157 -19.55 12.20 -38.50
CA TYR A 157 -18.22 12.50 -37.98
C TYR A 157 -17.13 11.66 -38.64
N ASP A 158 -17.36 10.36 -38.81
CA ASP A 158 -16.40 9.43 -39.42
C ASP A 158 -16.14 9.81 -40.88
N LEU A 159 -17.17 10.26 -41.61
CA LEU A 159 -17.05 10.75 -42.99
C LEU A 159 -16.31 12.09 -43.08
N LYS A 160 -16.55 13.03 -42.16
CA LYS A 160 -15.81 14.30 -42.09
C LYS A 160 -14.33 14.08 -41.79
N LEU A 161 -14.02 13.13 -40.91
CA LEU A 161 -12.64 12.76 -40.63
C LEU A 161 -11.99 12.14 -41.87
N GLU A 162 -12.66 11.19 -42.52
CA GLU A 162 -12.18 10.57 -43.76
C GLU A 162 -11.94 11.59 -44.89
N ASP A 163 -12.81 12.60 -45.03
CA ASP A 163 -12.65 13.68 -46.01
C ASP A 163 -11.39 14.51 -45.73
N THR A 164 -11.15 14.89 -44.48
CA THR A 164 -9.95 15.64 -44.10
C THR A 164 -8.65 14.84 -44.26
N GLU A 165 -8.66 13.56 -43.91
CA GLU A 165 -7.52 12.65 -44.13
C GLU A 165 -7.24 12.45 -45.62
N THR A 166 -8.29 12.26 -46.42
CA THR A 166 -8.18 12.07 -47.86
C THR A 166 -7.71 13.35 -48.55
N ALA A 167 -8.19 14.52 -48.13
CA ALA A 167 -7.74 15.82 -48.62
C ALA A 167 -6.24 16.04 -48.32
N LEU A 168 -5.78 15.71 -47.11
CA LEU A 168 -4.35 15.79 -46.79
C LEU A 168 -3.53 14.83 -47.67
N LYS A 169 -4.00 13.59 -47.82
CA LYS A 169 -3.32 12.59 -48.64
C LYS A 169 -3.20 13.02 -50.10
N SER A 170 -4.27 13.58 -50.68
CA SER A 170 -4.25 14.05 -52.08
C SER A 170 -3.30 15.21 -52.29
N VAL A 171 -3.23 16.17 -51.35
CA VAL A 171 -2.24 17.25 -51.36
C VAL A 171 -0.82 16.69 -51.31
N LEU A 172 -0.55 15.75 -50.41
CA LEU A 172 0.78 15.13 -50.30
C LEU A 172 1.16 14.34 -51.56
N GLU A 173 0.21 13.65 -52.19
CA GLU A 173 0.43 12.95 -53.46
C GLU A 173 0.71 13.93 -54.61
N GLN A 174 -0.05 15.03 -54.70
CA GLN A 174 0.17 16.08 -55.68
C GLN A 174 1.56 16.73 -55.50
N ASP A 175 1.94 17.08 -54.28
CA ASP A 175 3.24 17.66 -53.96
C ASP A 175 4.40 16.71 -54.34
N ARG A 176 4.26 15.42 -54.03
CA ARG A 176 5.25 14.41 -54.44
C ARG A 176 5.37 14.31 -55.95
N TYR A 177 4.24 14.30 -56.66
CA TYR A 177 4.23 14.26 -58.13
C TYR A 177 4.91 15.49 -58.74
N GLN A 178 4.58 16.69 -58.24
CA GLN A 178 5.21 17.93 -58.69
C GLN A 178 6.71 17.95 -58.43
N ARG A 179 7.17 17.54 -57.23
CA ARG A 179 8.60 17.43 -56.92
C ARG A 179 9.31 16.47 -57.86
N LYS A 180 8.71 15.32 -58.17
CA LYS A 180 9.27 14.36 -59.12
C LYS A 180 9.41 14.96 -60.52
N LEU A 181 8.38 15.63 -61.00
CA LEU A 181 8.40 16.29 -62.31
C LEU A 181 9.45 17.41 -62.36
N LEU A 182 9.58 18.20 -61.29
CA LEU A 182 10.60 19.25 -61.17
C LEU A 182 12.01 18.67 -61.24
N VAL A 183 12.30 17.59 -60.51
CA VAL A 183 13.61 16.93 -60.55
C VAL A 183 13.88 16.38 -61.95
N GLN A 184 12.92 15.69 -62.57
CA GLN A 184 13.07 15.16 -63.93
C GLN A 184 13.29 16.26 -64.97
N THR A 185 12.52 17.34 -64.90
CA THR A 185 12.63 18.47 -65.83
C THR A 185 13.95 19.20 -65.63
N SER A 186 14.38 19.42 -64.39
CA SER A 186 15.67 20.03 -64.09
C SER A 186 16.83 19.17 -64.60
N ALA A 187 16.79 17.85 -64.39
CA ALA A 187 17.79 16.94 -64.93
C ALA A 187 17.83 17.02 -66.47
N ALA A 188 16.68 16.94 -67.14
CA ALA A 188 16.61 17.04 -68.60
C ALA A 188 17.08 18.41 -69.14
N MET A 189 16.78 19.50 -68.44
CA MET A 189 17.28 20.84 -68.79
C MET A 189 18.80 20.92 -68.63
N HIS A 190 19.35 20.41 -67.52
CA HIS A 190 20.79 20.36 -67.33
C HIS A 190 21.47 19.52 -68.39
N ASP A 191 20.96 18.32 -68.68
CA ASP A 191 21.51 17.44 -69.73
C ASP A 191 21.57 18.16 -71.08
N LYS A 192 20.50 18.88 -71.46
CA LYS A 192 20.45 19.67 -72.69
C LYS A 192 21.46 20.82 -72.68
N ILE A 193 21.55 21.57 -71.57
CA ILE A 193 22.53 22.66 -71.42
C ILE A 193 23.96 22.12 -71.53
N TYR A 194 24.27 20.99 -70.89
CA TYR A 194 25.59 20.38 -70.98
C TYR A 194 25.89 19.86 -72.39
N GLN A 195 24.91 19.32 -73.11
CA GLN A 195 25.05 18.94 -74.51
C GLN A 195 25.35 20.17 -75.40
N ASP A 196 24.64 21.27 -75.20
CA ASP A 196 24.86 22.51 -75.95
C ASP A 196 26.27 23.08 -75.65
N ILE A 197 26.69 23.08 -74.38
CA ILE A 197 28.05 23.49 -73.96
C ILE A 197 29.13 22.57 -74.54
N ALA A 198 28.90 21.25 -74.57
CA ALA A 198 29.87 20.31 -75.12
C ALA A 198 30.08 20.50 -76.63
N ASN A 199 29.04 20.91 -77.35
CA ASN A 199 29.09 21.24 -78.77
C ASN A 199 29.54 22.68 -79.04
N ASP A 200 29.74 23.50 -78.00
CA ASP A 200 30.18 24.88 -78.13
C ASP A 200 31.62 24.94 -78.65
N LYS A 201 31.78 25.61 -79.78
CA LYS A 201 33.07 25.74 -80.48
C LYS A 201 34.15 26.36 -79.59
N LYS A 202 33.80 27.32 -78.73
CA LYS A 202 34.74 27.98 -77.81
C LYS A 202 35.26 27.03 -76.74
N MET A 203 34.40 26.15 -76.20
CA MET A 203 34.82 25.13 -75.23
C MET A 203 35.68 24.05 -75.89
N LEU A 204 35.34 23.61 -77.09
CA LEU A 204 36.15 22.66 -77.86
C LEU A 204 37.53 23.22 -78.21
N ASP A 205 37.60 24.49 -78.62
CA ASP A 205 38.86 25.15 -78.95
C ASP A 205 39.74 25.34 -77.69
N LEU A 206 39.14 25.67 -76.53
CA LEU A 206 39.85 25.75 -75.25
C LEU A 206 40.37 24.37 -74.79
N GLN A 207 39.58 23.31 -74.91
CA GLN A 207 40.04 21.96 -74.59
C GLN A 207 41.16 21.49 -75.52
N ARG A 208 41.10 21.81 -76.82
CA ARG A 208 42.19 21.53 -77.77
C ARG A 208 43.47 22.25 -77.40
N ALA A 209 43.40 23.53 -77.02
CA ALA A 209 44.56 24.30 -76.57
C ALA A 209 45.21 23.67 -75.33
N ASN A 210 44.41 23.36 -74.30
CA ASN A 210 44.90 22.72 -73.08
C ASN A 210 45.48 21.32 -73.35
N ALA A 211 44.85 20.53 -74.23
CA ALA A 211 45.35 19.22 -74.61
C ALA A 211 46.68 19.33 -75.37
N PHE A 212 46.83 20.32 -76.25
CA PHE A 212 48.07 20.59 -76.95
C PHE A 212 49.19 20.98 -75.99
N GLU A 213 48.92 21.92 -75.07
CA GLU A 213 49.88 22.33 -74.03
C GLU A 213 50.31 21.17 -73.14
N LEU A 214 49.37 20.30 -72.74
CA LEU A 214 49.68 19.10 -71.96
C LEU A 214 50.56 18.12 -72.73
N LEU A 215 50.26 17.87 -74.01
CA LEU A 215 51.06 16.98 -74.87
C LEU A 215 52.46 17.54 -75.09
N GLU A 216 52.60 18.86 -75.28
CA GLU A 216 53.88 19.55 -75.36
C GLU A 216 54.68 19.38 -74.07
N MET A 217 54.07 19.67 -72.91
CA MET A 217 54.71 19.47 -71.61
C MET A 217 55.12 18.00 -71.38
N GLN A 218 54.28 17.04 -71.75
CA GLN A 218 54.60 15.61 -71.65
C GLN A 218 55.78 15.23 -72.55
N SER A 219 55.81 15.74 -73.78
CA SER A 219 56.90 15.52 -74.73
C SER A 219 58.22 16.13 -74.22
N ILE A 220 58.20 17.39 -73.77
CA ILE A 220 59.36 18.06 -73.18
C ILE A 220 59.86 17.28 -71.96
N ASN A 221 58.98 16.92 -71.02
CA ASN A 221 59.35 16.15 -69.84
C ASN A 221 59.91 14.76 -70.20
N PHE A 222 59.36 14.09 -71.21
CA PHE A 222 59.89 12.83 -71.70
C PHE A 222 61.31 12.97 -72.26
N VAL A 223 61.55 14.00 -73.08
CA VAL A 223 62.89 14.30 -73.64
C VAL A 223 63.88 14.67 -72.54
N LEU A 224 63.49 15.53 -71.59
CA LEU A 224 64.33 15.89 -70.44
C LEU A 224 64.70 14.65 -69.63
N LYS A 225 63.73 13.78 -69.32
CA LYS A 225 63.97 12.53 -68.60
C LYS A 225 64.95 11.62 -69.35
N GLN A 226 64.83 11.49 -70.67
CA GLN A 226 65.81 10.73 -71.46
C GLN A 226 67.21 11.35 -71.41
N LYS A 227 67.34 12.68 -71.55
CA LYS A 227 68.63 13.37 -71.48
C LYS A 227 69.32 13.17 -70.13
N THR A 228 68.60 13.29 -69.02
CA THR A 228 69.15 13.04 -67.67
C THR A 228 69.60 11.59 -67.50
N THR A 229 68.95 10.63 -68.18
CA THR A 229 69.31 9.21 -68.07
C THR A 229 70.55 8.85 -68.91
N MET A 230 70.94 9.69 -69.88
CA MET A 230 72.07 9.46 -70.80
C MET A 230 73.37 10.20 -70.40
N GLN A 231 73.34 11.06 -69.39
CA GLN A 231 74.51 11.72 -68.79
C GLN A 231 74.99 10.95 -67.56
#